data_AF-A0A2S6T8U6-F1
#
_entry.id   AF-A0A2S6T8U6-F1
#
_cell.length_a   1.000
_cell.length_b   1.000
_cell.length_c   1.000
_cell.angle_alpha   90.00
_cell.angle_beta   90.00
_cell.angle_gamma   90.00
#
_symmetry.space_group_name_H-M   'P 1'
#
loop_
_entity.id
_entity.type
_entity.pdbx_description
1 polymer ?
#
loop_
_entity_poly.entity_id
_entity_poly.type
_entity_poly.pdbx_seq_one_letter_code
_entity_poly.pdbx_strand_id
1 'polypeptide(L)'
;QQLSTARIELAALINVSPSTKFQLADVQTEALIIPEWEVPLDKMEMLAFQNNPDIREKLYQNRIGLDDAKKTLLRLLPGIDLSGGRNYDLNSFLDENRWYEWSATLSLNVLKFLSLNDQKRFNDANKTVSEAQRLSLRMAVLAQVHVADRQFFNSVKQFERSNKLFTIDQRLSSQIAERQESDMQSLLDRISQETAAIDSLMRLYQTYAEVIAAFGQIQSTLGVGIFSNGVQTKNLRDLTRTVGKSMHDAINGVSVNTELKRINSANARRRDLGEEPEVAEVPAVGSDIISLEEPDMRPSEASVTVSLNENRAGGRLSGTKFLCGTISTLASDRGWVKISAEASDERKVEGWLHEVYATMLASKCGTSAPPA
;
A
#
# COMPACT_ATOMS: atom_id res chain seq x y z
N GLN A 1 17.10 13.05 18.53
CA GLN A 1 16.33 11.80 18.57
C GLN A 1 16.04 11.24 17.17
N GLN A 2 15.64 12.07 16.19
CA GLN A 2 15.37 11.62 14.81
C GLN A 2 16.62 11.05 14.07
N LEU A 3 17.82 11.55 14.35
CA LEU A 3 19.04 11.07 13.67
C LEU A 3 19.44 9.63 14.03
N SER A 4 19.12 9.16 15.23
CA SER A 4 19.46 7.79 15.64
C SER A 4 18.55 6.74 14.98
N THR A 5 17.30 7.08 14.71
CA THR A 5 16.35 6.19 14.01
C THR A 5 16.61 6.17 12.51
N ALA A 6 16.91 7.34 11.91
CA ALA A 6 17.17 7.47 10.47
C ALA A 6 18.29 6.53 9.97
N ARG A 7 19.34 6.32 10.77
CA ARG A 7 20.43 5.39 10.42
C ARG A 7 19.95 3.93 10.35
N ILE A 8 19.08 3.53 11.27
CA ILE A 8 18.53 2.16 11.32
C ILE A 8 17.56 1.95 10.17
N GLU A 9 16.70 2.94 9.88
CA GLU A 9 15.76 2.92 8.77
C GLU A 9 16.48 2.82 7.42
N LEU A 10 17.53 3.62 7.22
CA LEU A 10 18.35 3.55 6.01
C LEU A 10 19.03 2.18 5.88
N ALA A 11 19.55 1.63 6.98
CA ALA A 11 20.15 0.28 6.97
C ALA A 11 19.13 -0.79 6.53
N ALA A 12 17.90 -0.70 7.01
CA ALA A 12 16.80 -1.58 6.59
C ALA A 12 16.47 -1.41 5.10
N LEU A 13 16.41 -0.17 4.60
CA LEU A 13 16.12 0.12 3.18
C LEU A 13 17.19 -0.40 2.22
N ILE A 14 18.48 -0.30 2.57
CA ILE A 14 19.57 -0.82 1.74
C ILE A 14 19.93 -2.28 2.05
N ASN A 15 19.14 -2.94 2.91
CA ASN A 15 19.30 -4.34 3.31
C ASN A 15 20.69 -4.65 3.90
N VAL A 16 21.17 -3.82 4.82
CA VAL A 16 22.40 -4.06 5.60
C VAL A 16 22.08 -4.15 7.10
N SER A 17 22.98 -4.77 7.86
CA SER A 17 22.83 -4.85 9.32
C SER A 17 22.75 -3.45 9.95
N PRO A 18 21.87 -3.22 10.95
CA PRO A 18 21.79 -1.93 11.68
C PRO A 18 23.12 -1.52 12.34
N SER A 19 23.98 -2.50 12.65
CA SER A 19 25.29 -2.28 13.26
C SER A 19 26.37 -1.86 12.25
N THR A 20 26.12 -2.02 10.95
CA THR A 20 27.09 -1.64 9.92
C THR A 20 27.36 -0.14 9.97
N LYS A 21 28.64 0.23 10.01
CA LYS A 21 29.08 1.63 9.92
C LYS A 21 29.17 2.01 8.44
N PHE A 22 28.41 3.02 8.03
CA PHE A 22 28.48 3.62 6.72
C PHE A 22 28.51 5.14 6.86
N GLN A 23 29.12 5.80 5.89
CA GLN A 23 29.17 7.26 5.81
C GLN A 23 28.43 7.67 4.54
N LEU A 24 27.62 8.72 4.66
CA LEU A 24 27.00 9.36 3.51
C LEU A 24 28.04 10.26 2.84
N ALA A 25 27.97 10.36 1.51
CA ALA A 25 28.77 11.36 0.80
C ALA A 25 28.31 12.75 1.24
N ASP A 26 29.26 13.65 1.44
CA ASP A 26 28.98 15.01 1.88
C ASP A 26 28.24 15.78 0.78
N VAL A 27 27.20 16.52 1.15
CA VAL A 27 26.42 17.36 0.24
C VAL A 27 26.99 18.77 0.38
N GLN A 28 27.88 19.17 -0.52
CA GLN A 28 28.35 20.56 -0.53
C GLN A 28 27.14 21.50 -0.70
N THR A 29 27.01 22.48 0.19
CA THR A 29 25.82 23.35 0.32
C THR A 29 25.55 24.17 -0.96
N GLU A 30 26.58 24.37 -1.78
CA GLU A 30 26.52 25.03 -3.10
C GLU A 30 25.85 24.17 -4.19
N ALA A 31 25.50 22.91 -3.89
CA ALA A 31 24.90 21.94 -4.82
C ALA A 31 23.44 21.55 -4.47
N LEU A 32 22.75 22.30 -3.59
CA LEU A 32 21.34 22.07 -3.27
C LEU A 32 20.43 22.58 -4.41
N ILE A 33 20.22 21.73 -5.42
CA ILE A 33 19.43 22.04 -6.61
C ILE A 33 17.97 21.71 -6.33
N ILE A 34 17.08 22.67 -6.55
CA ILE A 34 15.63 22.44 -6.53
C ILE A 34 15.27 21.62 -7.78
N PRO A 35 14.62 20.45 -7.64
CA PRO A 35 14.19 19.68 -8.80
C PRO A 35 13.27 20.50 -9.72
N GLU A 36 13.51 20.45 -11.02
CA GLU A 36 12.66 21.14 -12.00
C GLU A 36 11.35 20.37 -12.18
N TRP A 37 10.23 21.00 -11.85
CA TRP A 37 8.89 20.45 -12.03
C TRP A 37 7.93 21.50 -12.60
N GLU A 38 7.74 21.46 -13.91
CA GLU A 38 6.85 22.38 -14.64
C GLU A 38 5.70 21.65 -15.37
N VAL A 39 5.27 20.49 -14.85
CA VAL A 39 4.17 19.75 -15.47
C VAL A 39 2.83 20.33 -15.03
N PRO A 40 1.96 20.75 -15.96
CA PRO A 40 0.61 21.20 -15.61
C PRO A 40 -0.18 20.08 -14.93
N LEU A 41 -1.01 20.46 -13.96
CA LEU A 41 -1.84 19.54 -13.18
C LEU A 41 -2.67 18.59 -14.07
N ASP A 42 -3.33 19.08 -15.11
CA ASP A 42 -4.11 18.25 -16.05
C ASP A 42 -3.27 17.10 -16.66
N LYS A 43 -1.99 17.37 -16.96
CA LYS A 43 -1.07 16.35 -17.48
C LYS A 43 -0.64 15.36 -16.41
N MET A 44 -0.51 15.81 -15.16
CA MET A 44 -0.25 14.93 -14.01
C MET A 44 -1.41 13.96 -13.80
N GLU A 45 -2.65 14.42 -13.87
CA GLU A 45 -3.84 13.56 -13.76
C GLU A 45 -3.86 12.49 -14.85
N MET A 46 -3.61 12.88 -16.10
CA MET A 46 -3.50 11.93 -17.22
C MET A 46 -2.38 10.92 -17.02
N LEU A 47 -1.20 11.35 -16.57
CA LEU A 47 -0.07 10.47 -16.27
C LEU A 47 -0.43 9.46 -15.18
N ALA A 48 -1.04 9.92 -14.09
CA ALA A 48 -1.47 9.06 -12.99
C ALA A 48 -2.48 8.01 -13.47
N PHE A 49 -3.49 8.37 -14.26
CA PHE A 49 -4.46 7.39 -14.73
C PHE A 49 -3.86 6.29 -15.62
N GLN A 50 -2.77 6.56 -16.31
CA GLN A 50 -2.11 5.59 -17.19
C GLN A 50 -1.09 4.73 -16.45
N ASN A 51 -0.29 5.35 -15.58
CA ASN A 51 0.92 4.74 -15.05
C ASN A 51 0.83 4.39 -13.55
N ASN A 52 -0.17 4.91 -12.81
CA ASN A 52 -0.28 4.65 -11.39
C ASN A 52 -0.41 3.13 -11.10
N PRO A 53 0.42 2.59 -10.20
CA PRO A 53 0.46 1.16 -9.92
C PRO A 53 -0.84 0.62 -9.32
N ASP A 54 -1.51 1.38 -8.45
CA ASP A 54 -2.74 0.93 -7.77
C ASP A 54 -3.89 0.75 -8.78
N ILE A 55 -4.02 1.68 -9.73
CA ILE A 55 -4.99 1.57 -10.82
C ILE A 55 -4.67 0.37 -11.71
N ARG A 56 -3.39 0.17 -12.04
CA ARG A 56 -2.95 -0.97 -12.84
C ARG A 56 -3.20 -2.30 -12.13
N GLU A 57 -2.95 -2.37 -10.83
CA GLU A 57 -3.24 -3.56 -10.03
C GLU A 57 -4.73 -3.89 -10.08
N LYS A 58 -5.62 -2.91 -9.86
CA LYS A 58 -7.07 -3.15 -9.97
C LYS A 58 -7.52 -3.58 -11.36
N LEU A 59 -6.89 -3.06 -12.42
CA LEU A 59 -7.13 -3.54 -13.79
C LEU A 59 -6.77 -5.02 -13.95
N TYR A 60 -5.64 -5.47 -13.40
CA TYR A 60 -5.25 -6.89 -13.43
C TYR A 60 -6.17 -7.75 -12.57
N GLN A 61 -6.52 -7.31 -11.35
CA GLN A 61 -7.45 -8.02 -10.47
C GLN A 61 -8.82 -8.23 -11.15
N ASN A 62 -9.32 -7.23 -11.89
CA ASN A 62 -10.55 -7.36 -12.66
C ASN A 62 -10.42 -8.44 -13.76
N ARG A 63 -9.33 -8.41 -14.54
CA ARG A 63 -9.08 -9.43 -15.58
C ARG A 63 -8.99 -10.84 -14.99
N ILE A 64 -8.28 -10.99 -13.88
CA ILE A 64 -8.19 -12.26 -13.15
C ILE A 64 -9.58 -12.69 -12.69
N GLY A 65 -10.38 -11.78 -12.14
CA GLY A 65 -11.76 -12.05 -11.73
C GLY A 65 -12.65 -12.51 -12.89
N LEU A 66 -12.52 -11.92 -14.08
CA LEU A 66 -13.23 -12.36 -15.28
C LEU A 66 -12.81 -13.78 -15.71
N ASP A 67 -11.52 -14.09 -15.67
CA ASP A 67 -11.03 -15.42 -16.01
C ASP A 67 -11.41 -16.46 -14.96
N ASP A 68 -11.46 -16.10 -13.68
CA ASP A 68 -11.96 -16.98 -12.61
C ASP A 68 -13.48 -17.18 -12.69
N ALA A 69 -14.24 -16.18 -13.13
CA ALA A 69 -15.66 -16.34 -13.46
C ALA A 69 -15.85 -17.33 -14.62
N LYS A 70 -15.03 -17.23 -15.68
CA LYS A 70 -15.03 -18.21 -16.79
C LYS A 70 -14.67 -19.61 -16.32
N LYS A 71 -13.64 -19.77 -15.47
CA LYS A 71 -13.29 -21.07 -14.86
C LYS A 71 -14.44 -21.64 -14.04
N THR A 72 -15.16 -20.78 -13.31
CA THR A 72 -16.32 -21.19 -12.52
C THR A 72 -17.45 -21.66 -13.41
N LEU A 73 -17.70 -20.98 -14.53
CA LEU A 73 -18.66 -21.43 -15.56
C LEU A 73 -18.25 -22.78 -16.17
N LEU A 74 -16.96 -22.96 -16.48
CA LEU A 74 -16.44 -24.24 -16.98
C LEU A 74 -16.58 -25.38 -15.95
N ARG A 75 -16.48 -25.09 -14.65
CA ARG A 75 -16.71 -26.07 -13.57
C ARG A 75 -18.18 -26.52 -13.44
N LEU A 76 -19.11 -25.90 -14.17
CA LEU A 76 -20.50 -26.36 -14.27
C LEU A 76 -20.67 -27.43 -15.34
N LEU A 77 -19.71 -27.57 -16.26
CA LEU A 77 -19.69 -28.66 -17.22
C LEU A 77 -19.38 -29.99 -16.50
N PRO A 78 -19.88 -31.12 -17.01
CA PRO A 78 -19.53 -32.42 -16.44
C PRO A 78 -18.02 -32.65 -16.56
N GLY A 79 -17.42 -33.10 -15.45
CA GLY A 79 -16.02 -33.50 -15.41
C GLY A 79 -15.84 -34.88 -16.03
N ILE A 80 -14.85 -35.03 -16.90
CA ILE A 80 -14.45 -36.30 -17.50
C ILE A 80 -13.11 -36.68 -16.89
N ASP A 81 -13.07 -37.82 -16.19
CA ASP A 81 -11.84 -38.42 -15.67
C ASP A 81 -11.52 -39.68 -16.48
N LEU A 82 -10.30 -39.74 -17.02
CA LEU A 82 -9.82 -40.87 -17.81
C LEU A 82 -8.66 -41.50 -17.05
N SER A 83 -8.84 -42.74 -16.61
CA SER A 83 -7.80 -43.49 -15.92
C SER A 83 -7.45 -44.75 -16.70
N GLY A 84 -6.15 -45.05 -16.76
CA GLY A 84 -5.61 -46.22 -17.43
C GLY A 84 -4.41 -46.75 -16.66
N GLY A 85 -4.37 -48.04 -16.40
CA GLY A 85 -3.34 -48.65 -15.57
C GLY A 85 -3.03 -50.09 -15.98
N ARG A 86 -1.79 -50.49 -15.74
CA ARG A 86 -1.38 -51.90 -15.81
C ARG A 86 -1.18 -52.37 -14.38
N ASN A 87 -1.99 -53.35 -13.98
CA ASN A 87 -1.96 -53.88 -12.64
C ASN A 87 -1.24 -55.24 -12.63
N TYR A 88 -0.53 -55.50 -11.53
CA TYR A 88 0.16 -56.76 -11.27
C TYR A 88 -0.05 -57.15 -9.81
N ASP A 89 -0.50 -58.37 -9.56
CA ASP A 89 -0.64 -58.92 -8.20
C ASP A 89 0.31 -60.11 -8.02
N LEU A 90 0.98 -60.19 -6.87
CA LEU A 90 1.91 -61.27 -6.52
C LEU A 90 1.22 -62.47 -5.85
N ASN A 91 -0.10 -62.40 -5.67
CA ASN A 91 -0.85 -63.45 -5.00
C ASN A 91 -0.89 -64.74 -5.83
N SER A 92 -0.43 -65.84 -5.22
CA SER A 92 -0.26 -67.16 -5.83
C SER A 92 -1.55 -67.95 -6.05
N PHE A 93 -2.69 -67.40 -5.60
CA PHE A 93 -4.02 -68.00 -5.81
C PHE A 93 -4.77 -67.42 -7.02
N LEU A 94 -4.22 -66.41 -7.71
CA LEU A 94 -4.77 -65.88 -8.97
C LEU A 94 -4.20 -66.67 -10.16
N ASP A 95 -5.09 -67.04 -11.10
CA ASP A 95 -4.72 -67.75 -12.34
C ASP A 95 -4.00 -66.80 -13.32
N GLU A 96 -4.42 -65.53 -13.35
CA GLU A 96 -3.77 -64.44 -14.10
C GLU A 96 -3.33 -63.30 -13.17
N ASN A 97 -2.02 -63.08 -13.08
CA ASN A 97 -1.43 -62.06 -12.20
C ASN A 97 -1.31 -60.67 -12.84
N ARG A 98 -1.73 -60.48 -14.10
CA ARG A 98 -1.58 -59.21 -14.86
C ARG A 98 -2.86 -58.83 -15.57
N TRP A 99 -3.32 -57.58 -15.41
CA TRP A 99 -4.43 -57.05 -16.20
C TRP A 99 -4.21 -55.58 -16.59
N TYR A 100 -4.92 -55.18 -17.64
CA TYR A 100 -4.99 -53.80 -18.11
C TYR A 100 -6.38 -53.26 -17.78
N GLU A 101 -6.43 -52.06 -17.21
CA GLU A 101 -7.68 -51.42 -16.81
C GLU A 101 -7.75 -50.02 -17.40
N TRP A 102 -8.88 -49.71 -18.04
CA TRP A 102 -9.18 -48.44 -18.68
C TRP A 102 -10.58 -48.05 -18.21
N SER A 103 -10.74 -46.89 -17.59
CA SER A 103 -12.04 -46.40 -17.14
C SER A 103 -12.21 -44.92 -17.49
N ALA A 104 -13.42 -44.58 -17.90
CA ALA A 104 -13.84 -43.21 -18.16
C ALA A 104 -15.01 -42.89 -17.22
N THR A 105 -14.81 -41.94 -16.32
CA THR A 105 -15.82 -41.51 -15.36
C THR A 105 -16.37 -40.15 -15.75
N LEU A 106 -17.68 -40.07 -15.97
CA LEU A 106 -18.40 -38.82 -16.19
C LEU A 106 -19.07 -38.39 -14.89
N SER A 107 -18.75 -37.20 -14.38
CA SER A 107 -19.31 -36.65 -13.15
C SER A 107 -19.98 -35.29 -13.39
N LEU A 108 -21.23 -35.12 -12.94
CA LEU A 108 -21.97 -33.86 -13.07
C LEU A 108 -22.44 -33.40 -11.68
N ASN A 109 -22.25 -32.12 -11.37
CA ASN A 109 -22.71 -31.53 -10.11
C ASN A 109 -24.05 -30.78 -10.29
N VAL A 110 -25.16 -31.47 -9.98
CA VAL A 110 -26.53 -30.93 -10.15
C VAL A 110 -26.87 -29.85 -9.12
N LEU A 111 -26.32 -29.92 -7.92
CA LEU A 111 -26.53 -28.92 -6.87
C LEU A 111 -26.01 -27.54 -7.29
N LYS A 112 -24.87 -27.49 -7.99
CA LYS A 112 -24.32 -26.24 -8.56
C LYS A 112 -25.21 -25.63 -9.64
N PHE A 113 -25.96 -26.45 -10.38
CA PHE A 113 -26.88 -25.96 -11.40
C PHE A 113 -28.10 -25.26 -10.76
N LEU A 114 -28.62 -25.81 -9.66
CA LEU A 114 -29.72 -25.22 -8.90
C LEU A 114 -29.34 -23.86 -8.29
N SER A 115 -28.08 -23.69 -7.87
CA SER A 115 -27.58 -22.43 -7.28
C SER A 115 -27.14 -21.37 -8.30
N LEU A 116 -27.37 -21.59 -9.60
CA LEU A 116 -26.93 -20.66 -10.66
C LEU A 116 -27.55 -19.28 -10.54
N ASN A 117 -28.84 -19.21 -10.21
CA ASN A 117 -29.54 -17.94 -10.15
C ASN A 117 -29.06 -17.08 -8.97
N ASP A 118 -28.81 -17.71 -7.82
CA ASP A 118 -28.23 -17.03 -6.65
C ASP A 118 -26.80 -16.59 -6.94
N GLN A 119 -26.02 -17.42 -7.61
CA GLN A 119 -24.66 -17.07 -8.02
C GLN A 119 -24.63 -15.91 -9.02
N LYS A 120 -25.61 -15.84 -9.94
CA LYS A 120 -25.75 -14.71 -10.85
C LYS A 120 -26.06 -13.42 -10.09
N ARG A 121 -27.03 -13.44 -9.17
CA ARG A 121 -27.38 -12.28 -8.33
C ARG A 121 -26.18 -11.80 -7.50
N PHE A 122 -25.41 -12.73 -6.93
CA PHE A 122 -24.19 -12.41 -6.19
C PHE A 122 -23.12 -11.77 -7.09
N ASN A 123 -22.92 -12.29 -8.30
CA ASN A 123 -21.98 -11.72 -9.27
C ASN A 123 -22.41 -10.32 -9.73
N ASP A 124 -23.70 -10.09 -9.96
CA ASP A 124 -24.24 -8.78 -10.33
C ASP A 124 -24.02 -7.76 -9.21
N ALA A 125 -24.27 -8.14 -7.95
CA ALA A 125 -23.98 -7.28 -6.79
C ALA A 125 -22.48 -6.97 -6.66
N ASN A 126 -21.62 -7.97 -6.82
CA ASN A 126 -20.16 -7.78 -6.80
C ASN A 126 -19.67 -6.89 -7.93
N LYS A 127 -20.31 -6.94 -9.10
CA LYS A 127 -19.99 -6.04 -10.21
C LYS A 127 -20.23 -4.59 -9.82
N THR A 128 -21.39 -4.27 -9.24
CA THR A 128 -21.71 -2.92 -8.76
C THR A 128 -20.71 -2.43 -7.70
N VAL A 129 -20.37 -3.29 -6.73
CA VAL A 129 -19.36 -2.97 -5.70
C VAL A 129 -17.99 -2.73 -6.34
N SER A 130 -17.58 -3.57 -7.28
CA SER A 130 -16.30 -3.43 -7.98
C SER A 130 -16.24 -2.14 -8.81
N GLU A 131 -17.34 -1.75 -9.45
CA GLU A 131 -17.46 -0.50 -10.19
C GLU A 131 -17.34 0.72 -9.27
N ALA A 132 -18.04 0.71 -8.13
CA ALA A 132 -17.93 1.74 -7.11
C ALA A 132 -16.50 1.85 -6.55
N GLN A 133 -15.87 0.72 -6.20
CA GLN A 133 -14.48 0.69 -5.74
C GLN A 133 -13.51 1.25 -6.79
N ARG A 134 -13.74 0.96 -8.08
CA ARG A 134 -12.91 1.46 -9.18
C ARG A 134 -13.04 2.98 -9.34
N LEU A 135 -14.26 3.52 -9.19
CA LEU A 135 -14.49 4.96 -9.20
C LEU A 135 -13.81 5.62 -7.99
N SER A 136 -14.01 5.09 -6.79
CA SER A 136 -13.39 5.59 -5.56
C SER A 136 -11.87 5.57 -5.63
N LEU A 137 -11.26 4.51 -6.17
CA LEU A 137 -9.81 4.46 -6.35
C LEU A 137 -9.31 5.54 -7.32
N ARG A 138 -10.01 5.76 -8.43
CA ARG A 138 -9.64 6.82 -9.38
C ARG A 138 -9.73 8.20 -8.75
N MET A 139 -10.76 8.46 -7.95
CA MET A 139 -10.90 9.71 -7.20
C MET A 139 -9.82 9.85 -6.11
N ALA A 140 -9.47 8.76 -5.43
CA ALA A 140 -8.39 8.76 -4.45
C ALA A 140 -7.03 9.09 -5.09
N VAL A 141 -6.72 8.49 -6.24
CA VAL A 141 -5.49 8.79 -6.98
C VAL A 141 -5.48 10.24 -7.48
N LEU A 142 -6.62 10.75 -7.96
CA LEU A 142 -6.75 12.15 -8.34
C LEU A 142 -6.45 13.09 -7.15
N ALA A 143 -7.05 12.82 -5.99
CA ALA A 143 -6.80 13.57 -4.77
C ALA A 143 -5.31 13.49 -4.35
N GLN A 144 -4.70 12.30 -4.44
CA GLN A 144 -3.27 12.13 -4.15
C GLN A 144 -2.38 12.96 -5.07
N VAL A 145 -2.71 13.05 -6.37
CA VAL A 145 -1.97 13.89 -7.33
C VAL A 145 -2.01 15.36 -6.91
N HIS A 146 -3.20 15.87 -6.58
CA HIS A 146 -3.37 17.25 -6.14
C HIS A 146 -2.63 17.53 -4.82
N VAL A 147 -2.72 16.62 -3.85
CA VAL A 147 -2.02 16.76 -2.57
C VAL A 147 -0.51 16.75 -2.78
N ALA A 148 0.01 15.82 -3.59
CA ALA A 148 1.44 15.72 -3.87
C ALA A 148 1.97 16.98 -4.58
N ASP A 149 1.24 17.51 -5.56
CA ASP A 149 1.57 18.76 -6.25
C ASP A 149 1.68 19.94 -5.27
N ARG A 150 0.66 20.13 -4.42
CA ARG A 150 0.67 21.20 -3.41
C ARG A 150 1.77 21.02 -2.38
N GLN A 151 2.01 19.78 -1.94
CA GLN A 151 3.05 19.48 -0.96
C GLN A 151 4.44 19.80 -1.50
N PHE A 152 4.72 19.50 -2.78
CA PHE A 152 5.98 19.86 -3.43
C PHE A 152 6.17 21.38 -3.51
N PHE A 153 5.20 22.13 -4.02
CA PHE A 153 5.35 23.60 -4.07
C PHE A 153 5.44 24.23 -2.68
N ASN A 154 4.80 23.64 -1.68
CA ASN A 154 4.92 24.09 -0.29
C ASN A 154 6.31 23.79 0.28
N SER A 155 6.88 22.60 0.04
CA SER A 155 8.23 22.27 0.52
C SER A 155 9.29 23.13 -0.16
N VAL A 156 9.15 23.42 -1.46
CA VAL A 156 10.03 24.35 -2.19
C VAL A 156 10.00 25.75 -1.56
N LYS A 157 8.82 26.29 -1.28
CA LYS A 157 8.70 27.59 -0.60
C LYS A 157 9.31 27.60 0.81
N GLN A 158 9.18 26.49 1.54
CA GLN A 158 9.79 26.36 2.87
C GLN A 158 11.32 26.32 2.79
N PHE A 159 11.87 25.58 1.82
CA PHE A 159 13.30 25.55 1.54
C PHE A 159 13.84 26.93 1.16
N GLU A 160 13.18 27.65 0.25
CA GLU A 160 13.58 29.01 -0.14
C GLU A 160 13.59 29.98 1.05
N ARG A 161 12.61 29.87 1.95
CA ARG A 161 12.56 30.67 3.18
C ARG A 161 13.70 30.31 4.12
N SER A 162 13.95 29.02 4.31
CA SER A 162 15.04 28.51 5.14
C SER A 162 16.41 28.97 4.61
N ASN A 163 16.61 28.94 3.30
CA ASN A 163 17.83 29.39 2.64
C ASN A 163 18.07 30.90 2.83
N LYS A 164 17.01 31.71 2.73
CA LYS A 164 17.09 33.15 3.02
C LYS A 164 17.45 33.41 4.47
N LEU A 165 16.85 32.68 5.41
CA LEU A 165 17.14 32.81 6.84
C LEU A 165 18.60 32.44 7.13
N PHE A 166 19.07 31.30 6.65
CA PHE A 166 20.46 30.88 6.78
C PHE A 166 21.44 31.92 6.22
N THR A 167 21.15 32.48 5.03
CA THR A 167 21.98 33.53 4.44
C THR A 167 22.05 34.79 5.31
N ILE A 168 20.94 35.16 5.97
CA ILE A 168 20.89 36.31 6.88
C ILE A 168 21.69 36.01 8.15
N ASP A 169 21.47 34.86 8.77
CA ASP A 169 22.14 34.47 10.02
C ASP A 169 23.65 34.30 9.81
N GLN A 170 24.08 33.77 8.67
CA GLN A 170 25.49 33.65 8.32
C GLN A 170 26.16 35.02 8.18
N ARG A 171 25.49 36.00 7.55
CA ARG A 171 25.98 37.38 7.44
C ARG A 171 25.99 38.09 8.80
N LEU A 172 25.01 37.82 9.65
CA LEU A 172 24.95 38.41 10.99
C LEU A 172 26.07 37.85 11.88
N SER A 173 26.30 36.54 11.81
CA SER A 173 27.41 35.87 12.49
C SER A 173 28.76 36.43 12.05
N SER A 174 28.99 36.65 10.75
CA SER A 174 30.24 37.25 10.26
C SER A 174 30.44 38.69 10.74
N GLN A 175 29.39 39.52 10.70
CA GLN A 175 29.46 40.91 11.20
C GLN A 175 29.73 40.99 12.70
N ILE A 176 29.17 40.08 13.49
CA ILE A 176 29.36 40.04 14.94
C ILE A 176 30.76 39.55 15.29
N ALA A 177 31.32 38.62 14.51
CA ALA A 177 32.71 38.19 14.63
C ALA A 177 33.67 39.39 14.41
N GLU A 178 33.46 40.19 13.36
CA GLU A 178 34.27 41.39 13.07
C GLU A 178 34.17 42.46 14.18
N ARG A 179 32.98 42.67 14.77
CA ARG A 179 32.78 43.65 15.85
C ARG A 179 33.38 43.20 17.19
N GLN A 180 33.46 41.90 17.43
CA GLN A 180 34.13 41.34 18.61
C GLN A 180 35.64 41.51 18.53
N GLU A 181 36.25 41.40 17.34
CA GLU A 181 37.67 41.73 17.14
C GLU A 181 37.97 43.22 17.40
N SER A 182 36.97 44.09 17.23
CA SER A 182 37.06 45.53 17.53
C SER A 182 36.69 45.88 18.98
N ASP A 183 36.53 44.88 19.88
CA ASP A 183 36.19 45.03 21.31
C ASP A 183 34.85 45.74 21.59
N MET A 184 33.97 45.82 20.59
CA MET A 184 32.67 46.51 20.68
C MET A 184 31.50 45.62 21.09
N GLN A 185 31.68 44.29 21.16
CA GLN A 185 30.59 43.34 21.33
C GLN A 185 30.94 42.20 22.32
N SER A 186 29.94 41.70 23.05
CA SER A 186 30.10 40.63 24.04
C SER A 186 30.36 39.27 23.40
N LEU A 187 31.23 38.45 24.02
CA LEU A 187 31.46 37.06 23.61
C LEU A 187 30.18 36.21 23.62
N LEU A 188 29.27 36.48 24.56
CA LEU A 188 28.00 35.76 24.66
C LEU A 188 27.12 35.98 23.43
N ASP A 189 27.10 37.21 22.90
CA ASP A 189 26.33 37.56 21.70
C ASP A 189 26.87 36.80 20.49
N ARG A 190 28.20 36.71 20.35
CA ARG A 190 28.84 35.92 19.30
C ARG A 190 28.43 34.45 19.33
N ILE A 191 28.54 33.80 20.51
CA ILE A 191 28.17 32.39 20.65
C ILE A 191 26.68 32.17 20.32
N SER A 192 25.81 33.09 20.76
CA SER A 192 24.37 32.99 20.48
C SER A 192 24.07 33.04 18.97
N GLN A 193 24.83 33.83 18.23
CA GLN A 193 24.64 34.08 16.80
C GLN A 193 25.29 32.99 15.94
N GLU A 194 26.45 32.48 16.35
CA GLU A 194 27.02 31.25 15.77
C GLU A 194 26.06 30.07 15.97
N THR A 195 25.44 29.95 17.15
CA THR A 195 24.45 28.89 17.42
C THR A 195 23.20 29.06 16.55
N ALA A 196 22.70 30.29 16.37
CA ALA A 196 21.57 30.58 15.50
C ALA A 196 21.87 30.23 14.03
N ALA A 197 23.08 30.53 13.55
CA ALA A 197 23.52 30.16 12.20
C ALA A 197 23.62 28.64 11.99
N ILE A 198 24.05 27.89 13.03
CA ILE A 198 24.06 26.42 12.99
C ILE A 198 22.64 25.86 12.94
N ASP A 199 21.72 26.42 13.73
CA ASP A 199 20.31 26.00 13.73
C ASP A 199 19.63 26.26 12.37
N SER A 200 19.84 27.44 11.78
CA SER A 200 19.30 27.74 10.45
C SER A 200 19.92 26.90 9.34
N LEU A 201 21.20 26.53 9.44
CA LEU A 201 21.82 25.55 8.54
C LEU A 201 21.19 24.15 8.68
N MET A 202 20.94 23.69 9.90
CA MET A 202 20.26 22.41 10.12
C MET A 202 18.84 22.42 9.53
N ARG A 203 18.10 23.53 9.73
CA ARG A 203 16.77 23.72 9.14
C ARG A 203 16.81 23.76 7.62
N LEU A 204 17.84 24.35 7.02
CA LEU A 204 18.05 24.34 5.57
C LEU A 204 18.10 22.90 5.03
N TYR A 205 18.95 22.05 5.63
CA TYR A 205 19.06 20.65 5.21
C TYR A 205 17.77 19.84 5.43
N GLN A 206 17.04 20.11 6.53
CA GLN A 206 15.74 19.46 6.77
C GLN A 206 14.73 19.83 5.68
N THR A 207 14.55 21.12 5.41
CA THR A 207 13.60 21.58 4.37
C THR A 207 14.00 21.11 2.97
N TYR A 208 15.30 20.96 2.69
CA TYR A 208 15.76 20.37 1.44
C TYR A 208 15.41 18.88 1.34
N ALA A 209 15.59 18.11 2.41
CA ALA A 209 15.19 16.71 2.43
C ALA A 209 13.67 16.55 2.20
N GLU A 210 12.86 17.47 2.72
CA GLU A 210 11.41 17.52 2.45
C GLU A 210 11.09 17.82 0.99
N VAL A 211 11.86 18.66 0.30
CA VAL A 211 11.72 18.90 -1.15
C VAL A 211 11.98 17.60 -1.92
N ILE A 212 13.08 16.91 -1.63
CA ILE A 212 13.41 15.64 -2.30
C ILE A 212 12.37 14.55 -2.01
N ALA A 213 11.87 14.48 -0.77
CA ALA A 213 10.81 13.55 -0.41
C ALA A 213 9.51 13.84 -1.15
N ALA A 214 9.08 15.12 -1.21
CA ALA A 214 7.87 15.52 -1.94
C ALA A 214 7.99 15.27 -3.44
N PHE A 215 9.18 15.48 -4.02
CA PHE A 215 9.47 15.16 -5.40
C PHE A 215 9.36 13.65 -5.68
N GLY A 216 9.92 12.82 -4.81
CA GLY A 216 9.78 11.36 -4.88
C GLY A 216 8.32 10.89 -4.74
N GLN A 217 7.55 11.56 -3.88
CA GLN A 217 6.12 11.30 -3.72
C GLN A 217 5.35 11.58 -5.01
N ILE A 218 5.59 12.73 -5.67
CA ILE A 218 4.99 13.04 -6.98
C ILE A 218 5.32 11.93 -7.99
N GLN A 219 6.58 11.53 -8.11
CA GLN A 219 6.98 10.47 -9.05
C GLN A 219 6.27 9.14 -8.79
N SER A 220 6.17 8.75 -7.51
CA SER A 220 5.48 7.53 -7.08
C SER A 220 3.99 7.59 -7.41
N THR A 221 3.31 8.69 -7.08
CA THR A 221 1.87 8.89 -7.34
C THR A 221 1.55 8.87 -8.84
N LEU A 222 2.41 9.48 -9.66
CA LEU A 222 2.26 9.47 -11.12
C LEU A 222 2.66 8.15 -11.78
N GLY A 223 3.34 7.26 -11.05
CA GLY A 223 3.92 6.05 -11.61
C GLY A 223 5.06 6.31 -12.60
N VAL A 224 5.70 7.49 -12.54
CA VAL A 224 6.85 7.83 -13.39
C VAL A 224 8.10 7.36 -12.65
N GLY A 225 8.58 6.18 -13.03
CA GLY A 225 9.82 5.63 -12.45
C GLY A 225 11.06 6.43 -12.83
N ILE A 226 12.04 6.46 -11.93
CA ILE A 226 13.41 6.92 -12.24
C ILE A 226 14.09 6.02 -13.28
N PHE A 227 13.62 4.79 -13.45
CA PHE A 227 14.11 3.85 -14.46
C PHE A 227 13.11 3.72 -15.60
N SER A 228 13.56 3.98 -16.82
CA SER A 228 12.70 3.92 -18.00
C SER A 228 12.37 2.50 -18.47
N ASN A 229 13.20 1.51 -18.07
CA ASN A 229 13.04 0.07 -18.33
C ASN A 229 13.73 -0.68 -17.19
N GLY A 230 13.16 -1.79 -16.70
CA GLY A 230 13.70 -2.58 -15.60
C GLY A 230 15.21 -2.80 -15.71
N VAL A 231 15.96 -2.30 -14.73
CA VAL A 231 17.43 -2.30 -14.77
C VAL A 231 17.93 -3.71 -14.46
N GLN A 232 18.30 -4.45 -15.49
CA GLN A 232 19.06 -5.70 -15.34
C GLN A 232 20.56 -5.41 -15.51
N THR A 233 21.19 -4.89 -14.45
CA THR A 233 22.66 -4.77 -14.42
C THR A 233 23.28 -6.00 -13.76
N LYS A 234 24.40 -6.47 -14.32
CA LYS A 234 25.14 -7.63 -13.79
C LYS A 234 26.15 -7.25 -12.70
N ASN A 235 26.46 -5.96 -12.54
CA ASN A 235 27.49 -5.46 -11.62
C ASN A 235 27.00 -4.23 -10.85
N LEU A 236 27.33 -4.19 -9.56
CA LEU A 236 27.04 -3.07 -8.66
C LEU A 236 27.59 -1.73 -9.19
N ARG A 237 28.80 -1.70 -9.75
CA ARG A 237 29.38 -0.44 -10.27
C ARG A 237 28.55 0.15 -11.41
N ASP A 238 28.04 -0.69 -12.29
CA ASP A 238 27.21 -0.26 -13.42
C ASP A 238 25.81 0.14 -12.94
N LEU A 239 25.28 -0.54 -11.91
CA LEU A 239 24.06 -0.12 -11.23
C LEU A 239 24.24 1.28 -10.62
N THR A 240 25.30 1.51 -9.84
CA THR A 240 25.57 2.80 -9.18
C THR A 240 25.65 3.93 -10.21
N ARG A 241 26.34 3.72 -11.33
CA ARG A 241 26.41 4.73 -12.41
C ARG A 241 25.04 4.98 -13.06
N THR A 242 24.29 3.91 -13.32
CA THR A 242 22.96 4.01 -13.94
C THR A 242 21.99 4.75 -13.03
N VAL A 243 21.96 4.40 -11.74
CA VAL A 243 21.15 5.06 -10.71
C VAL A 243 21.54 6.52 -10.57
N GLY A 244 22.84 6.82 -10.49
CA GLY A 244 23.32 8.20 -10.40
C GLY A 244 22.90 9.04 -11.59
N LYS A 245 23.04 8.50 -12.81
CA LYS A 245 22.58 9.17 -14.03
C LYS A 245 21.06 9.36 -14.03
N SER A 246 20.29 8.31 -13.73
CA SER A 246 18.83 8.39 -13.76
C SER A 246 18.28 9.36 -12.71
N MET A 247 18.91 9.43 -11.54
CA MET A 247 18.53 10.36 -10.47
C MET A 247 18.87 11.80 -10.86
N HIS A 248 20.03 12.02 -11.50
CA HIS A 248 20.37 13.33 -12.06
C HIS A 248 19.39 13.76 -13.16
N ASP A 249 19.10 12.87 -14.12
CA ASP A 249 18.13 13.09 -15.18
C ASP A 249 16.72 13.37 -14.62
N ALA A 250 16.34 12.69 -13.54
CA ALA A 250 15.08 12.90 -12.85
C ALA A 250 15.00 14.30 -12.21
N ILE A 251 16.03 14.71 -11.45
CA ILE A 251 16.09 16.03 -10.81
C ILE A 251 15.99 17.16 -11.85
N ASN A 252 16.57 16.96 -13.04
CA ASN A 252 16.50 17.91 -14.16
C ASN A 252 15.22 17.76 -15.02
N GLY A 253 14.19 17.05 -14.55
CA GLY A 253 12.89 16.92 -15.23
C GLY A 253 12.88 16.08 -16.53
N VAL A 254 13.97 15.38 -16.87
CA VAL A 254 14.11 14.63 -18.14
C VAL A 254 13.20 13.39 -18.18
N SER A 255 13.05 12.69 -17.06
CA SER A 255 12.25 11.45 -16.96
C SER A 255 10.77 11.71 -17.30
N VAL A 256 10.22 12.78 -16.75
CA VAL A 256 8.81 13.15 -16.90
C VAL A 256 8.54 13.66 -18.32
N ASN A 257 9.43 14.50 -18.84
CA ASN A 257 9.35 15.00 -20.21
C ASN A 257 9.42 13.88 -21.25
N THR A 258 10.18 12.83 -20.98
CA THR A 258 10.25 11.65 -21.84
C THR A 258 8.92 10.88 -21.85
N GLU A 259 8.30 10.72 -20.68
CA GLU A 259 7.01 10.02 -20.57
C GLU A 259 5.87 10.82 -21.20
N LEU A 260 5.84 12.15 -21.00
CA LEU A 260 4.90 13.05 -21.67
C LEU A 260 5.01 12.97 -23.21
N LYS A 261 6.23 12.90 -23.75
CA LYS A 261 6.44 12.71 -25.19
C LYS A 261 5.90 11.37 -25.68
N ARG A 262 6.11 10.29 -24.92
CA ARG A 262 5.57 8.95 -25.24
C ARG A 262 4.05 8.97 -25.31
N ILE A 263 3.38 9.54 -24.32
CA ILE A 263 1.91 9.63 -24.27
C ILE A 263 1.37 10.45 -25.44
N ASN A 264 1.96 11.62 -25.71
CA ASN A 264 1.55 12.46 -26.83
C ASN A 264 1.71 11.73 -28.18
N SER A 265 2.80 10.99 -28.37
CA SER A 265 3.02 10.20 -29.58
C SER A 265 2.05 9.01 -29.72
N ALA A 266 1.69 8.36 -28.61
CA ALA A 266 0.72 7.27 -28.59
C ALA A 266 -0.71 7.77 -28.89
N ASN A 267 -1.08 8.92 -28.33
CA ASN A 267 -2.37 9.57 -28.57
C ASN A 267 -2.49 10.11 -30.00
N ALA A 268 -1.40 10.59 -30.60
CA ALA A 268 -1.38 10.97 -32.02
C ALA A 268 -1.65 9.76 -32.93
N ARG A 269 -0.97 8.63 -32.66
CA ARG A 269 -1.19 7.37 -33.42
C ARG A 269 -2.62 6.84 -33.30
N ARG A 270 -3.25 6.94 -32.11
CA ARG A 270 -4.65 6.53 -31.94
C ARG A 270 -5.62 7.41 -32.73
N ARG A 271 -5.39 8.73 -32.74
CA ARG A 271 -6.15 9.66 -33.59
C ARG A 271 -6.03 9.34 -35.08
N ASP A 272 -4.82 9.00 -35.54
CA ASP A 272 -4.59 8.62 -36.94
C ASP A 272 -5.25 7.28 -37.32
N LEU A 273 -5.53 6.41 -36.33
CA LEU A 273 -6.23 5.14 -36.52
C LEU A 273 -7.77 5.27 -36.50
N GLY A 274 -8.32 6.49 -36.36
CA GLY A 274 -9.77 6.71 -36.31
C GLY A 274 -10.44 6.16 -35.04
N GLU A 275 -9.64 5.77 -34.05
CA GLU A 275 -10.13 5.35 -32.74
C GLU A 275 -10.19 6.60 -31.87
N GLU A 276 -11.31 7.32 -31.97
CA GLU A 276 -11.60 8.42 -31.05
C GLU A 276 -11.42 7.91 -29.62
N PRO A 277 -10.76 8.68 -28.73
CA PRO A 277 -10.84 8.36 -27.33
C PRO A 277 -12.33 8.38 -26.99
N GLU A 278 -12.88 7.22 -26.63
CA GLU A 278 -14.13 7.17 -25.90
C GLU A 278 -13.86 7.99 -24.64
N VAL A 279 -14.17 9.28 -24.70
CA VAL A 279 -14.42 10.10 -23.54
C VAL A 279 -15.62 9.41 -22.96
N ALA A 280 -15.38 8.41 -22.12
CA ALA A 280 -16.39 7.95 -21.21
C ALA A 280 -16.83 9.22 -20.51
N GLU A 281 -17.98 9.75 -20.89
CA GLU A 281 -18.68 10.75 -20.11
C GLU A 281 -18.56 10.22 -18.70
N VAL A 282 -17.81 10.94 -17.86
CA VAL A 282 -17.96 10.77 -16.42
C VAL A 282 -19.45 10.96 -16.27
N PRO A 283 -20.23 9.90 -15.96
CA PRO A 283 -21.67 10.05 -15.89
C PRO A 283 -21.85 11.20 -14.93
N ALA A 284 -22.50 12.27 -15.41
CA ALA A 284 -22.84 13.39 -14.56
C ALA A 284 -23.40 12.74 -13.31
N VAL A 285 -22.77 13.00 -12.16
CA VAL A 285 -23.29 12.55 -10.88
C VAL A 285 -24.69 13.12 -10.86
N GLY A 286 -25.66 12.27 -11.18
CA GLY A 286 -27.06 12.62 -11.12
C GLY A 286 -27.27 13.11 -9.70
N SER A 287 -28.10 14.12 -9.55
CA SER A 287 -28.50 14.70 -8.27
C SER A 287 -29.17 13.71 -7.30
N ASP A 288 -29.10 12.41 -7.58
CA ASP A 288 -29.30 11.35 -6.61
C ASP A 288 -28.07 11.31 -5.69
N ILE A 289 -28.01 12.33 -4.85
CA ILE A 289 -27.45 12.20 -3.51
C ILE A 289 -28.22 11.02 -2.93
N ILE A 290 -27.64 9.83 -2.99
CA ILE A 290 -28.00 8.77 -2.06
C ILE A 290 -27.72 9.42 -0.71
N SER A 291 -28.80 9.84 -0.04
CA SER A 291 -28.77 10.08 1.39
C SER A 291 -28.13 8.83 1.97
N LEU A 292 -26.86 8.96 2.36
CA LEU A 292 -26.25 8.06 3.30
C LEU A 292 -27.08 8.25 4.56
N GLU A 293 -28.13 7.46 4.69
CA GLU A 293 -28.76 7.24 5.98
C GLU A 293 -27.64 6.65 6.84
N GLU A 294 -27.07 7.50 7.69
CA GLU A 294 -26.14 7.06 8.71
C GLU A 294 -26.77 5.86 9.41
N PRO A 295 -26.06 4.73 9.53
CA PRO A 295 -26.58 3.64 10.34
C PRO A 295 -26.84 4.20 11.74
N ASP A 296 -28.10 4.13 12.19
CA ASP A 296 -28.56 4.55 13.53
C ASP A 296 -27.84 3.70 14.59
N MET A 297 -26.58 4.05 14.86
CA MET A 297 -25.83 3.54 15.99
C MET A 297 -26.21 4.38 17.20
N ARG A 298 -27.35 4.03 17.81
CA ARG A 298 -27.61 4.41 19.19
C ARG A 298 -26.53 3.77 20.06
N PRO A 299 -25.71 4.55 20.80
CA PRO A 299 -24.78 3.97 21.74
C PRO A 299 -25.59 3.49 22.94
N SER A 300 -25.88 2.19 23.01
CA SER A 300 -26.31 1.59 24.27
C SER A 300 -25.09 1.54 25.19
N GLU A 301 -25.11 2.36 26.24
CA GLU A 301 -24.17 2.34 27.35
C GLU A 301 -23.84 0.91 27.81
N ALA A 302 -22.62 0.45 27.54
CA ALA A 302 -21.90 -0.57 28.31
C ALA A 302 -20.49 -0.78 27.73
N SER A 303 -19.49 -0.09 28.27
CA SER A 303 -18.09 -0.41 28.01
C SER A 303 -17.68 -1.68 28.78
N VAL A 304 -17.01 -2.63 28.13
CA VAL A 304 -16.42 -3.81 28.78
C VAL A 304 -14.90 -3.77 28.63
N THR A 305 -14.20 -3.76 29.76
CA THR A 305 -12.74 -3.80 29.83
C THR A 305 -12.26 -5.25 29.77
N VAL A 306 -11.53 -5.62 28.72
CA VAL A 306 -10.84 -6.92 28.63
C VAL A 306 -9.37 -6.71 29.01
N SER A 307 -8.93 -7.36 30.07
CA SER A 307 -7.53 -7.31 30.52
C SER A 307 -6.64 -8.04 29.52
N LEU A 308 -5.74 -7.29 28.89
CA LEU A 308 -4.78 -7.75 27.88
C LEU A 308 -3.62 -8.50 28.55
N ASN A 309 -3.41 -9.77 28.19
CA ASN A 309 -2.11 -10.40 28.32
C ASN A 309 -1.94 -11.46 27.22
N GLU A 310 -0.84 -11.42 26.48
CA GLU A 310 -0.51 -12.44 25.45
C GLU A 310 -0.20 -13.82 26.06
N ASN A 311 0.06 -13.87 27.37
CA ASN A 311 0.34 -15.09 28.11
C ASN A 311 -0.94 -15.70 28.71
N ARG A 312 -0.95 -17.03 28.90
CA ARG A 312 -2.01 -17.82 29.57
C ARG A 312 -2.19 -17.42 31.05
N ALA A 313 -2.66 -16.21 31.31
CA ALA A 313 -3.00 -15.71 32.63
C ALA A 313 -4.50 -15.93 32.83
N GLY A 314 -4.86 -16.95 33.62
CA GLY A 314 -6.25 -17.34 33.83
C GLY A 314 -7.09 -16.23 34.45
N GLY A 315 -8.21 -15.90 33.80
CA GLY A 315 -9.31 -15.12 34.37
C GLY A 315 -10.57 -15.97 34.42
N ARG A 316 -11.25 -15.98 35.57
CA ARG A 316 -12.55 -16.66 35.77
C ARG A 316 -13.68 -15.66 35.48
N LEU A 317 -14.62 -16.03 34.62
CA LEU A 317 -15.73 -15.18 34.22
C LEU A 317 -16.95 -15.42 35.12
N SER A 318 -17.32 -14.43 35.93
CA SER A 318 -18.62 -14.36 36.60
C SER A 318 -19.19 -12.96 36.42
N GLY A 319 -20.36 -12.85 35.78
CA GLY A 319 -21.18 -11.62 35.79
C GLY A 319 -21.04 -10.61 34.65
N THR A 320 -20.24 -10.85 33.60
CA THR A 320 -20.05 -9.89 32.50
C THR A 320 -20.96 -10.16 31.27
N LYS A 321 -21.50 -9.10 30.65
CA LYS A 321 -22.21 -9.13 29.36
C LYS A 321 -21.20 -8.98 28.21
N PHE A 322 -21.37 -9.73 27.11
CA PHE A 322 -20.45 -9.77 25.96
C PHE A 322 -21.13 -9.25 24.69
N LEU A 323 -20.36 -8.65 23.78
CA LEU A 323 -20.74 -8.41 22.39
C LEU A 323 -20.10 -9.50 21.52
N CYS A 324 -20.90 -10.26 20.78
CA CYS A 324 -20.39 -11.38 19.96
C CYS A 324 -19.80 -10.83 18.64
N GLY A 325 -18.47 -10.80 18.52
CA GLY A 325 -17.76 -10.67 17.24
C GLY A 325 -17.50 -12.04 16.58
N THR A 326 -16.70 -12.09 15.50
CA THR A 326 -16.29 -13.35 14.85
C THR A 326 -15.46 -14.24 15.79
N ILE A 327 -16.10 -15.24 16.39
CA ILE A 327 -15.44 -16.24 17.25
C ILE A 327 -14.80 -17.30 16.33
N SER A 328 -13.48 -17.27 16.20
CA SER A 328 -12.73 -18.33 15.53
C SER A 328 -12.50 -19.50 16.50
N THR A 329 -13.19 -20.62 16.30
CA THR A 329 -13.10 -21.84 17.13
C THR A 329 -11.87 -22.72 16.84
N LEU A 330 -10.90 -22.22 16.06
CA LEU A 330 -9.86 -23.01 15.39
C LEU A 330 -8.76 -23.61 16.29
N ALA A 331 -8.76 -23.44 17.61
CA ALA A 331 -7.79 -24.12 18.48
C ALA A 331 -8.31 -24.28 19.91
N SER A 332 -8.83 -25.47 20.22
CA SER A 332 -9.10 -25.95 21.58
C SER A 332 -7.96 -26.89 21.98
N ASP A 333 -7.12 -26.49 22.93
CA ASP A 333 -6.13 -27.37 23.56
C ASP A 333 -6.27 -27.26 25.09
N ARG A 334 -6.50 -28.41 25.75
CA ARG A 334 -6.61 -28.56 27.23
C ARG A 334 -7.50 -27.51 27.92
N GLY A 335 -8.69 -27.24 27.38
CA GLY A 335 -9.70 -26.37 28.03
C GLY A 335 -9.48 -24.87 27.84
N TRP A 336 -8.56 -24.48 26.95
CA TRP A 336 -8.36 -23.08 26.55
C TRP A 336 -8.99 -22.79 25.18
N VAL A 337 -9.72 -21.68 25.07
CA VAL A 337 -10.31 -21.18 23.83
C VAL A 337 -9.72 -19.81 23.50
N LYS A 338 -9.15 -19.67 22.30
CA LYS A 338 -8.68 -18.39 21.77
C LYS A 338 -9.88 -17.59 21.23
N ILE A 339 -10.00 -16.34 21.66
CA ILE A 339 -11.03 -15.42 21.16
C ILE A 339 -10.36 -14.24 20.45
N SER A 340 -10.98 -13.78 19.37
CA SER A 340 -10.61 -12.57 18.66
C SER A 340 -11.82 -11.65 18.59
N ALA A 341 -11.66 -10.40 18.99
CA ALA A 341 -12.69 -9.38 18.89
C ALA A 341 -12.14 -8.15 18.17
N GLU A 342 -13.02 -7.37 17.59
CA GLU A 342 -12.69 -6.09 16.97
C GLU A 342 -13.05 -4.99 17.97
N ALA A 343 -12.06 -4.18 18.34
CA ALA A 343 -12.26 -3.06 19.22
C ALA A 343 -12.96 -1.91 18.48
N SER A 344 -13.50 -0.94 19.24
CA SER A 344 -14.20 0.23 18.68
C SER A 344 -13.32 1.11 17.77
N ASP A 345 -12.01 0.85 17.72
CA ASP A 345 -11.02 1.52 16.86
C ASP A 345 -10.59 0.64 15.66
N GLU A 346 -11.39 -0.34 15.25
CA GLU A 346 -11.15 -1.29 14.13
C GLU A 346 -9.87 -2.14 14.29
N ARG A 347 -9.31 -2.21 15.51
CA ARG A 347 -8.17 -3.06 15.79
C ARG A 347 -8.60 -4.44 16.24
N LYS A 348 -7.96 -5.47 15.67
CA LYS A 348 -8.14 -6.85 16.10
C LYS A 348 -7.43 -7.09 17.43
N VAL A 349 -8.19 -7.49 18.44
CA VAL A 349 -7.69 -7.86 19.78
C VAL A 349 -7.85 -9.37 19.96
N GLU A 350 -6.80 -10.03 20.44
CA GLU A 350 -6.79 -11.49 20.66
C GLU A 350 -6.55 -11.83 22.14
N GLY A 351 -7.18 -12.89 22.66
CA GLY A 351 -7.04 -13.34 24.05
C GLY A 351 -7.38 -14.81 24.25
N TRP A 352 -7.10 -15.34 25.44
CA TRP A 352 -7.33 -16.75 25.80
C TRP A 352 -8.26 -16.88 27.01
N LEU A 353 -9.21 -17.82 26.95
CA LEU A 353 -10.14 -18.14 28.05
C LEU A 353 -9.96 -19.58 28.52
N HIS A 354 -10.02 -19.84 29.83
CA HIS A 354 -9.89 -21.17 30.45
C HIS A 354 -11.24 -21.66 31.00
N GLU A 355 -11.51 -22.96 30.93
CA GLU A 355 -12.75 -23.61 31.41
C GLU A 355 -14.05 -23.19 30.69
N VAL A 356 -13.95 -22.55 29.51
CA VAL A 356 -15.12 -22.22 28.69
C VAL A 356 -15.25 -23.28 27.59
N TYR A 357 -16.26 -24.14 27.71
CA TYR A 357 -16.61 -25.09 26.66
C TYR A 357 -17.22 -24.33 25.47
N ALA A 358 -16.75 -24.60 24.25
CA ALA A 358 -17.23 -23.95 23.02
C ALA A 358 -18.76 -23.99 22.87
N THR A 359 -19.40 -25.01 23.44
CA THR A 359 -20.86 -25.20 23.47
C THR A 359 -21.61 -24.16 24.31
N MET A 360 -21.02 -23.62 25.40
CA MET A 360 -21.63 -22.53 26.19
C MET A 360 -21.50 -21.16 25.51
N LEU A 361 -20.45 -20.95 24.72
CA LEU A 361 -20.28 -19.75 23.89
C LEU A 361 -21.26 -19.75 22.72
N ALA A 362 -21.43 -20.89 22.05
CA ALA A 362 -22.37 -21.08 20.96
C ALA A 362 -23.84 -20.85 21.39
N SER A 363 -24.24 -21.33 22.57
CA SER A 363 -25.61 -21.14 23.09
C SER A 363 -25.92 -19.70 23.50
N LYS A 364 -24.91 -18.94 23.96
CA LYS A 364 -25.03 -17.51 24.31
C LYS A 364 -24.98 -16.58 23.10
N CYS A 365 -24.24 -16.96 22.04
CA CYS A 365 -24.10 -16.18 20.80
C CYS A 365 -25.00 -16.66 19.64
N GLY A 366 -25.85 -17.68 19.83
CA GLY A 366 -26.84 -18.13 18.84
C GLY A 366 -26.27 -18.84 17.61
N THR A 367 -24.98 -19.13 17.56
CA THR A 367 -24.33 -19.80 16.43
C THR A 367 -24.40 -21.33 16.60
N SER A 368 -25.09 -22.03 15.70
CA SER A 368 -25.09 -23.49 15.68
C SER A 368 -23.70 -24.02 15.32
N ALA A 369 -23.01 -24.68 16.26
CA ALA A 369 -21.76 -25.37 15.97
C ALA A 369 -22.02 -26.56 15.01
N PRO A 370 -21.13 -26.86 14.05
CA PRO A 370 -21.23 -28.07 13.24
C PRO A 370 -20.93 -29.31 14.11
N PRO A 371 -21.54 -30.48 13.82
CA PRO A 371 -21.30 -31.70 14.59
C PRO A 371 -19.86 -32.21 14.41
N ALA A 372 -19.37 -32.86 15.47
CA ALA A 372 -17.99 -33.27 15.72
C ALA A 372 -17.40 -34.24 14.69
#